data_AF-A0A2G9P8N7-F1
#
_entry.id   AF-A0A2G9P8N7-F1
#
_cell.length_a   1.000
_cell.length_b   1.000
_cell.length_c   1.000
_cell.angle_alpha   90.00
_cell.angle_beta   90.00
_cell.angle_gamma   90.00
#
_symmetry.space_group_name_H-M   'P 1'
#
loop_
_entity.id
_entity.type
_entity.pdbx_description
1 polymer ?
#
loop_
_entity_poly.entity_id
_entity_poly.type
_entity_poly.pdbx_seq_one_letter_code
_entity_poly.pdbx_strand_id
1 'polypeptide(L)'
;MKNGTDLRKKLISHKKLAQERTILTNERNTLAYVRTGFASFVLGIALIKLFEEHIKYVYAGYGALSIGVILILVGVIYYPLRKKKILSY
;
A
#
# COMPACT_ATOMS: atom_id res chain seq x y z
N MET A 1 -20.53 -38.35 -19.67
CA MET A 1 -19.97 -37.01 -20.00
C MET A 1 -20.04 -35.97 -18.86
N LYS A 2 -20.39 -36.34 -17.61
CA LYS A 2 -20.59 -35.39 -16.48
C LYS A 2 -19.27 -34.82 -15.87
N ASN A 3 -18.16 -35.56 -16.00
CA ASN A 3 -16.87 -35.17 -15.39
C ASN A 3 -16.25 -33.88 -15.97
N GLY A 4 -16.52 -33.55 -17.24
CA GLY A 4 -15.91 -32.38 -17.88
C GLY A 4 -16.45 -31.04 -17.37
N THR A 5 -17.72 -30.99 -16.98
CA THR A 5 -18.37 -29.76 -16.47
C THR A 5 -18.00 -29.47 -15.02
N ASP A 6 -17.86 -30.53 -14.19
CA ASP A 6 -17.49 -30.39 -12.78
C ASP A 6 -16.04 -29.94 -12.61
N LEU A 7 -15.13 -30.47 -13.44
CA LEU A 7 -13.74 -30.02 -13.51
C LEU A 7 -13.64 -28.54 -13.89
N ARG A 8 -14.40 -28.11 -14.91
CA ARG A 8 -14.44 -26.70 -15.33
C ARG A 8 -14.92 -25.78 -14.21
N LYS A 9 -16.00 -26.13 -13.50
CA LYS A 9 -16.49 -25.36 -12.34
C LYS A 9 -15.43 -25.25 -11.24
N LYS A 10 -14.75 -26.36 -10.92
CA LYS A 10 -13.69 -26.37 -9.91
C LYS A 10 -12.53 -25.46 -10.30
N LEU A 11 -12.07 -25.52 -11.55
CA LEU A 11 -11.02 -24.66 -12.08
C LEU A 11 -11.40 -23.17 -12.04
N ILE A 12 -12.63 -22.82 -12.41
CA ILE A 12 -13.15 -21.44 -12.33
C ILE A 12 -13.15 -20.95 -10.88
N SER A 13 -13.59 -21.80 -9.93
CA SER A 13 -13.61 -21.43 -8.50
C SER A 13 -12.20 -21.17 -7.96
N HIS A 14 -11.22 -22.03 -8.30
CA HIS A 14 -9.83 -21.84 -7.87
C HIS A 14 -9.20 -20.60 -8.50
N LYS A 15 -9.50 -20.32 -9.78
CA LYS A 15 -9.02 -19.11 -10.46
C LYS A 15 -9.52 -17.85 -9.77
N LYS A 16 -10.81 -17.80 -9.38
CA LYS A 16 -11.38 -16.67 -8.63
C LYS A 16 -10.70 -16.47 -7.27
N LEU A 17 -10.52 -17.54 -6.51
CA LEU A 17 -9.84 -17.49 -5.21
C LEU A 17 -8.37 -17.03 -5.35
N ALA A 18 -7.68 -17.45 -6.42
CA ALA A 18 -6.32 -16.99 -6.71
C ALA A 18 -6.26 -15.50 -7.08
N GLN A 19 -7.25 -14.99 -7.83
CA GLN A 19 -7.37 -13.56 -8.14
C GLN A 19 -7.63 -12.73 -6.87
N GLU A 20 -8.56 -13.16 -6.00
CA GLU A 20 -8.87 -12.47 -4.74
C GLU A 20 -7.64 -12.38 -3.83
N ARG A 21 -6.85 -13.45 -3.71
CA ARG A 21 -5.58 -13.44 -2.95
C ARG A 21 -4.57 -12.45 -3.51
N THR A 22 -4.47 -12.36 -4.83
CA THR A 22 -3.60 -11.39 -5.52
C THR A 22 -4.06 -9.96 -5.24
N ILE A 23 -5.36 -9.71 -5.31
CA ILE A 23 -5.94 -8.39 -5.00
C ILE A 23 -5.63 -8.04 -3.54
N LEU A 24 -5.96 -8.89 -2.58
CA LEU A 24 -5.75 -8.66 -1.14
C LEU A 24 -4.29 -8.38 -0.81
N THR A 25 -3.36 -9.09 -1.45
CA THR A 25 -1.91 -8.86 -1.28
C THR A 25 -1.49 -7.48 -1.79
N ASN A 26 -2.07 -7.01 -2.90
CA ASN A 26 -1.82 -5.66 -3.41
C ASN A 26 -2.42 -4.59 -2.49
N GLU A 27 -3.62 -4.79 -1.93
CA GLU A 27 -4.20 -3.86 -0.95
C GLU A 27 -3.31 -3.75 0.28
N ARG A 28 -2.82 -4.89 0.79
CA ARG A 28 -1.86 -4.92 1.90
C ARG A 28 -0.60 -4.12 1.60
N ASN A 29 -0.05 -4.24 0.39
CA ASN A 29 1.15 -3.48 0.01
C ASN A 29 0.87 -1.97 0.01
N THR A 30 -0.27 -1.56 -0.53
CA THR A 30 -0.73 -0.17 -0.47
C THR A 30 -0.89 0.34 0.96
N LEU A 31 -1.60 -0.40 1.81
CA LEU A 31 -1.77 -0.04 3.21
C LEU A 31 -0.43 0.03 3.95
N ALA A 32 0.54 -0.82 3.57
CA ALA A 32 1.90 -0.75 4.10
C ALA A 32 2.60 0.56 3.73
N TYR A 33 2.50 1.04 2.50
CA TYR A 33 3.04 2.35 2.08
C TYR A 33 2.40 3.52 2.83
N VAL A 34 1.08 3.51 3.00
CA VAL A 34 0.37 4.54 3.76
C VAL A 34 0.82 4.53 5.22
N ARG A 35 0.93 3.35 5.83
CA ARG A 35 1.38 3.20 7.22
C ARG A 35 2.81 3.68 7.42
N THR A 36 3.74 3.29 6.55
CA THR A 36 5.15 3.72 6.67
C THR A 36 5.29 5.21 6.41
N GLY A 37 4.55 5.74 5.43
CA GLY A 37 4.50 7.18 5.18
C GLY A 37 3.96 7.96 6.39
N PHE A 38 2.88 7.48 7.01
CA PHE A 38 2.32 8.10 8.21
C PHE A 38 3.26 8.04 9.41
N ALA A 39 3.92 6.90 9.64
CA ALA A 39 4.93 6.78 10.69
C ALA A 39 6.10 7.76 10.48
N SER A 40 6.59 7.89 9.24
CA SER A 40 7.65 8.85 8.88
C SER A 40 7.19 10.30 9.07
N PHE A 41 5.94 10.60 8.70
CA PHE A 41 5.35 11.92 8.87
C PHE A 41 5.26 12.33 10.34
N VAL A 42 4.72 11.45 11.19
CA VAL A 42 4.62 11.68 12.65
C VAL A 42 6.01 11.80 13.27
N LEU A 43 6.96 10.94 12.86
CA LEU A 43 8.35 11.03 13.31
C LEU A 43 8.99 12.36 12.92
N GLY A 44 8.74 12.86 11.70
CA GLY A 44 9.23 14.15 11.24
C GLY A 44 8.71 15.31 12.10
N ILE A 45 7.40 15.31 12.40
CA ILE A 45 6.79 16.30 13.31
C ILE A 45 7.41 16.20 14.70
N ALA A 46 7.58 14.98 15.23
CA ALA A 46 8.17 14.75 16.54
C ALA A 46 9.61 15.26 16.60
N LEU A 47 10.43 14.98 15.58
CA LEU A 47 11.81 15.47 15.50
C LEU A 47 11.89 16.99 15.47
N ILE A 48 11.01 17.64 14.71
CA ILE A 48 10.95 19.11 14.65
C ILE A 48 10.60 19.66 16.04
N LYS A 49 9.51 19.17 16.66
CA LYS A 49 8.98 19.74 17.91
C LYS A 49 9.79 19.39 19.17
N LEU A 50 10.36 18.20 19.25
CA LEU A 50 11.10 17.77 20.45
C LEU A 50 12.55 18.30 20.45
N PHE A 51 13.10 18.65 19.29
CA PHE A 51 14.52 19.01 19.15
C PHE A 51 14.71 20.36 18.45
N GLU A 52 13.81 21.32 18.69
CA GLU A 52 13.84 22.66 18.07
C GLU A 52 15.17 23.40 18.28
N GLU A 53 15.82 23.19 19.43
CA GLU A 53 17.13 23.79 19.76
C GLU A 53 18.31 23.18 18.99
N HIS A 54 18.11 22.00 18.40
CA HIS A 54 19.16 21.26 17.70
C HIS A 54 18.88 21.22 16.20
N ILE A 55 19.46 22.19 15.49
CA ILE A 55 19.28 22.42 14.04
C ILE A 55 19.40 21.13 13.19
N LYS A 56 20.31 20.21 13.55
CA LYS A 56 20.51 18.93 12.83
C LYS A 56 19.26 18.05 12.84
N TYR A 57 18.58 17.94 13.99
CA TYR A 57 17.37 17.12 14.12
C TYR A 57 16.17 17.78 13.45
N VAL A 58 16.10 19.11 13.45
CA VAL A 58 15.08 19.86 12.73
C VAL A 58 15.17 19.60 11.21
N TYR A 59 16.37 19.66 10.62
CA TYR A 59 16.57 19.31 9.20
C TYR A 59 16.20 17.85 8.90
N ALA A 60 16.60 16.91 9.77
CA ALA A 60 16.20 15.51 9.65
C ALA A 60 14.68 15.33 9.73
N GLY A 61 14.01 16.10 10.59
CA GLY A 61 12.56 16.12 10.73
C GLY A 61 11.84 16.60 9.47
N TYR A 62 12.31 17.68 8.83
CA TYR A 62 11.79 18.12 7.53
C TYR A 62 12.00 17.07 6.43
N GLY A 63 13.14 16.37 6.45
CA GLY A 63 13.41 15.24 5.54
C GLY A 63 12.41 14.09 5.75
N ALA A 64 12.22 13.65 7.00
CA ALA A 64 11.29 12.58 7.35
C ALA A 64 9.83 12.95 7.04
N LEU A 65 9.46 14.22 7.24
CA LEU A 65 8.13 14.74 6.91
C LEU A 65 7.89 14.71 5.39
N SER A 66 8.87 15.16 4.61
CA SER A 66 8.80 15.14 3.14
C SER A 66 8.69 13.71 2.59
N ILE A 67 9.51 12.79 3.09
CA ILE A 67 9.45 11.36 2.73
C ILE A 67 8.10 10.76 3.13
N GLY A 68 7.60 11.09 4.32
CA GLY A 68 6.30 10.62 4.80
C GLY A 68 5.16 11.04 3.86
N VAL A 69 5.13 12.29 3.43
CA VAL A 69 4.15 12.81 2.47
C VAL A 69 4.26 12.09 1.13
N ILE A 70 5.47 11.90 0.59
CA ILE A 70 5.67 11.18 -0.68
C ILE A 70 5.14 9.75 -0.58
N LEU A 71 5.47 9.02 0.48
CA LEU A 71 5.02 7.65 0.69
C LEU A 71 3.49 7.54 0.83
N ILE A 72 2.85 8.49 1.53
CA ILE A 72 1.39 8.56 1.62
C ILE A 72 0.78 8.81 0.24
N LEU A 73 1.30 9.78 -0.51
CA LEU A 73 0.81 10.09 -1.86
C LEU A 73 0.94 8.89 -2.80
N VAL A 74 2.10 8.21 -2.79
CA VAL A 74 2.31 6.98 -3.56
C VAL A 74 1.32 5.89 -3.13
N GLY A 75 1.14 5.67 -1.83
CA GLY A 75 0.18 4.69 -1.32
C GLY A 75 -1.26 4.98 -1.78
N VAL A 76 -1.71 6.22 -1.63
CA VAL A 76 -3.09 6.63 -1.92
C VAL A 76 -3.38 6.71 -3.43
N ILE A 77 -2.48 7.26 -4.23
CA ILE A 77 -2.70 7.49 -5.67
C ILE A 77 -2.48 6.22 -6.49
N TYR A 78 -1.45 5.44 -6.17
CA TYR A 78 -1.03 4.32 -7.02
C TYR A 78 -1.97 3.10 -6.90
N TYR A 79 -2.70 2.99 -5.80
CA TYR A 79 -3.63 1.91 -5.52
C TYR A 79 -4.90 1.86 -6.40
N PRO A 80 -5.70 2.94 -6.53
CA PRO A 80 -6.90 2.92 -7.38
C PRO A 80 -6.56 2.72 -8.85
N LEU A 81 -5.37 3.16 -9.30
CA LEU A 81 -4.91 2.97 -10.68
C LEU A 81 -4.62 1.51 -11.00
N ARG A 82 -4.03 0.74 -10.08
CA ARG A 82 -3.79 -0.71 -10.27
C ARG A 82 -5.04 -1.56 -10.13
N LYS A 83 -6.00 -1.14 -9.30
CA LYS A 83 -7.25 -1.90 -9.07
C LYS A 83 -8.09 -2.01 -10.35
N LYS A 84 -8.10 -0.97 -11.20
CA LYS A 84 -8.85 -0.97 -12.47
C LYS A 84 -8.32 -1.95 -13.52
N LYS A 85 -7.02 -2.26 -13.51
CA LYS A 85 -6.42 -3.14 -14.53
C LYS A 85 -6.71 -4.63 -14.29
N ILE A 86 -7.07 -5.01 -13.07
CA ILE A 86 -7.32 -6.43 -12.70
C ILE A 86 -8.79 -6.82 -12.91
N LEU A 87 -9.74 -5.89 -12.73
CA LEU A 87 -11.17 -6.16 -12.97
C LEU A 87 -11.54 -6.28 -14.46
N SER A 88 -10.62 -5.93 -15.37
CA SER A 88 -10.85 -5.94 -16.81
C SER A 88 -10.49 -7.28 -17.49
N TYR A 89 -10.10 -8.32 -16.73
CA TYR A 89 -9.65 -9.62 -17.24
C TYR A 89 -10.23 -10.80 -16.44
#